data_AF-A0A270PC13-F1
#
_entry.id   AF-A0A270PC13-F1
#
_cell.length_a   1.000
_cell.length_b   1.000
_cell.length_c   1.000
_cell.angle_alpha   90.00
_cell.angle_beta   90.00
_cell.angle_gamma   90.00
#
_symmetry.space_group_name_H-M   'P 1'
#
loop_
_entity.id
_entity.type
_entity.pdbx_description
1 polymer ?
#
loop_
_entity_poly.entity_id
_entity_poly.type
_entity_poly.pdbx_seq_one_letter_code
_entity_poly.pdbx_strand_id
1 'polypeptide(L)'
;MINPLPPRRFIPMKQFATDYPVLLIDNQAPIRELHNCVSERLNAALKYLHLMACTSLPDYAENDVNTVTEIARILLQDVRDVFSVIEQRGFEVPK
;
A
#
# COMPACT_ATOMS: atom_id res chain seq x y z
N MET A 1 3.91 -17.48 -32.41
CA MET A 1 4.24 -17.61 -30.98
C MET A 1 4.38 -16.20 -30.42
N ILE A 2 3.46 -15.76 -29.58
CA ILE A 2 3.57 -14.45 -28.92
C ILE A 2 4.48 -14.67 -27.72
N ASN A 3 5.69 -14.08 -27.73
CA ASN A 3 6.52 -14.06 -26.54
C ASN A 3 5.76 -13.25 -25.47
N PRO A 4 5.54 -13.78 -24.26
CA PRO A 4 5.03 -12.96 -23.18
C PRO A 4 6.04 -11.83 -22.95
N LEU A 5 5.57 -10.58 -23.03
CA LEU A 5 6.37 -9.43 -22.65
C LEU A 5 6.95 -9.68 -21.25
N PRO A 6 8.23 -9.37 -21.00
CA PRO A 6 8.80 -9.52 -19.67
C PRO A 6 7.92 -8.76 -18.67
N PRO A 7 7.67 -9.33 -17.47
CA PRO A 7 6.88 -8.65 -16.45
C PRO A 7 7.41 -7.23 -16.24
N ARG A 8 6.52 -6.23 -16.24
CA ARG A 8 6.94 -4.84 -15.99
C ARG A 8 7.64 -4.80 -14.64
N ARG A 9 8.93 -4.41 -14.63
CA ARG A 9 9.75 -4.32 -13.41
C ARG A 9 9.12 -3.37 -12.40
N PHE A 10 8.56 -2.26 -12.86
CA PHE A 10 7.90 -1.28 -12.01
C PHE A 10 6.38 -1.37 -12.18
N ILE A 11 5.69 -1.60 -11.06
CA ILE A 11 4.23 -1.69 -10.99
C ILE A 11 3.72 -0.39 -10.35
N PRO A 12 2.78 0.35 -10.97
CA PRO A 12 2.24 1.55 -10.37
C PRO A 12 1.42 1.22 -9.13
N MET A 13 1.59 2.02 -8.07
CA MET A 13 0.67 2.00 -6.94
C MET A 13 -0.69 2.54 -7.37
N LYS A 14 -1.77 2.01 -6.79
CA LYS A 14 -3.13 2.45 -7.10
C LYS A 14 -3.44 3.70 -6.30
N GLN A 15 -3.03 4.84 -6.84
CA GLN A 15 -3.34 6.16 -6.30
C GLN A 15 -4.53 6.77 -7.03
N PHE A 16 -5.45 7.40 -6.28
CA PHE A 16 -6.64 8.07 -6.84
C PHE A 16 -6.41 9.54 -7.16
N ALA A 17 -5.27 10.11 -6.75
CA ALA A 17 -5.04 11.55 -6.78
C ALA A 17 -4.43 12.05 -8.11
N THR A 18 -3.94 11.17 -8.98
CA THR A 18 -3.25 11.56 -10.21
C THR A 18 -3.62 10.65 -11.38
N ASP A 19 -3.75 11.23 -12.58
CA ASP A 19 -3.92 10.47 -13.82
C ASP A 19 -2.61 9.85 -14.33
N TYR A 20 -1.49 10.26 -13.73
CA TYR A 20 -0.15 9.76 -14.04
C TYR A 20 0.45 9.11 -12.79
N PRO A 21 0.83 7.81 -12.82
CA PRO A 21 1.36 7.13 -11.65
C PRO A 21 2.80 7.58 -11.38
N VAL A 22 3.01 8.24 -10.25
CA VAL A 22 4.34 8.71 -9.81
C VAL A 22 5.00 7.78 -8.79
N LEU A 23 4.20 7.02 -8.03
CA LEU A 23 4.71 6.02 -7.10
C LEU A 23 4.68 4.63 -7.74
N LEU A 24 5.84 3.97 -7.74
CA LEU A 24 6.06 2.69 -8.40
C LEU A 24 6.69 1.69 -7.42
N ILE A 25 6.26 0.44 -7.49
CA ILE A 25 6.81 -0.69 -6.76
C ILE A 25 7.80 -1.42 -7.67
N ASP A 26 9.04 -1.63 -7.23
CA ASP A 26 9.97 -2.52 -7.92
C ASP A 26 9.58 -3.98 -7.66
N ASN A 27 8.88 -4.59 -8.61
CA ASN A 27 8.46 -5.99 -8.59
C ASN A 27 9.64 -6.96 -8.49
N GLN A 28 10.84 -6.54 -8.89
CA GLN A 28 12.05 -7.37 -8.84
C GLN A 28 12.88 -7.16 -7.57
N ALA A 29 12.45 -6.28 -6.64
CA ALA A 29 13.11 -6.12 -5.35
C ALA A 29 13.14 -7.44 -4.55
N PRO A 30 14.08 -7.66 -3.62
CA PRO A 30 14.05 -8.85 -2.78
C PRO A 30 12.73 -8.95 -2.00
N ILE A 31 12.14 -10.16 -1.92
CA ILE A 31 10.87 -10.38 -1.17
C ILE A 31 10.97 -9.87 0.27
N ARG A 32 12.14 -10.04 0.90
CA ARG A 32 12.41 -9.52 2.24
C ARG A 32 12.24 -8.01 2.32
N GLU A 33 12.73 -7.26 1.34
CA GLU A 33 12.60 -5.79 1.33
C GLU A 33 11.15 -5.36 1.08
N LEU A 34 10.43 -6.07 0.20
CA LEU A 34 9.00 -5.85 0.02
C LEU A 34 8.22 -6.12 1.32
N HIS A 35 8.53 -7.21 2.02
CA HIS A 35 7.93 -7.55 3.30
C HIS A 35 8.25 -6.51 4.40
N ASN A 36 9.50 -6.04 4.48
CA ASN A 36 9.90 -4.98 5.41
C ASN A 36 9.10 -3.70 5.15
N CYS A 37 8.94 -3.33 3.88
CA CYS A 37 8.13 -2.19 3.46
C CYS A 37 6.67 -2.35 3.93
N VAL A 38 6.01 -3.47 3.61
CA VAL A 38 4.64 -3.77 4.07
C VAL A 38 4.53 -3.70 5.59
N SER A 39 5.48 -4.31 6.31
CA SER A 39 5.50 -4.33 7.77
C SER A 39 5.59 -2.93 8.35
N GLU A 40 6.43 -2.06 7.78
CA GLU A 40 6.54 -0.66 8.21
C GLU A 40 5.23 0.11 8.01
N ARG A 41 4.60 0.00 6.83
CA ARG A 41 3.34 0.73 6.53
C ARG A 41 2.18 0.21 7.37
N LEU A 42 2.08 -1.10 7.56
CA LEU A 42 1.05 -1.71 8.39
C LEU A 42 1.19 -1.27 9.85
N ASN A 43 2.42 -1.26 10.39
CA ASN A 43 2.67 -0.78 11.73
C ASN A 43 2.33 0.72 11.89
N ALA A 44 2.61 1.54 10.87
CA ALA A 44 2.21 2.95 10.87
C ALA A 44 0.69 3.11 10.89
N ALA A 45 -0.04 2.35 10.06
CA ALA A 45 -1.50 2.34 10.04
C ALA A 45 -2.09 1.93 11.41
N LEU A 46 -1.55 0.88 12.02
CA LEU A 46 -2.01 0.41 13.33
C LEU A 46 -1.75 1.44 14.44
N LYS A 47 -0.56 2.05 14.47
CA LYS A 47 -0.24 3.11 15.45
C LYS A 47 -1.14 4.33 15.26
N TYR A 48 -1.41 4.70 14.01
CA TYR A 48 -2.31 5.79 13.67
C TYR A 48 -3.74 5.52 14.15
N LEU A 49 -4.31 4.37 13.78
CA LEU A 49 -5.66 3.99 14.18
C LEU A 49 -5.78 3.85 15.71
N HIS A 50 -4.75 3.33 16.37
CA HIS A 50 -4.72 3.25 17.84
C HIS A 50 -4.72 4.64 18.47
N LEU A 51 -3.89 5.56 17.97
CA LEU A 51 -3.90 6.95 18.41
C LEU A 51 -5.29 7.55 18.26
N MET A 52 -5.92 7.40 17.08
CA MET A 52 -7.25 7.94 16.82
C MET A 52 -8.34 7.32 17.71
N ALA A 53 -8.26 6.03 18.03
CA ALA A 53 -9.20 5.37 18.92
C ALA A 53 -9.08 5.85 20.39
N CYS A 54 -7.89 6.25 20.81
CA CYS A 54 -7.63 6.77 22.17
C CYS A 54 -7.83 8.28 22.29
N THR A 55 -7.95 9.00 21.17
CA THR A 55 -8.12 10.45 21.17
C THR A 55 -9.62 10.78 21.15
N SER A 56 -10.09 11.55 22.14
CA SER A 56 -11.40 12.20 22.00
C SER A 56 -11.23 13.33 20.99
N LEU A 57 -11.91 13.27 19.84
CA LEU A 57 -12.01 14.37 18.88
C LEU A 57 -13.05 15.37 19.41
N PRO A 58 -12.65 16.45 20.10
CA PRO A 58 -13.59 17.44 20.59
C PRO A 58 -13.97 18.33 19.40
N ASP A 59 -15.27 18.49 19.16
CA ASP A 59 -15.85 19.09 17.94
C ASP A 59 -15.67 18.24 16.66
N TYR A 60 -16.64 17.36 16.43
CA TYR A 60 -16.82 16.68 15.15
C TYR A 60 -17.19 17.69 14.05
N ALA A 61 -16.21 18.37 13.48
CA ALA A 61 -16.32 18.83 12.10
C ALA A 61 -16.19 17.57 11.22
N GLU A 62 -17.15 17.35 10.32
CA GLU A 62 -17.12 16.25 9.33
C GLU A 62 -15.76 16.14 8.61
N ASN A 63 -15.09 17.29 8.45
CA ASN A 63 -13.75 17.42 7.87
C ASN A 63 -12.65 16.64 8.64
N ASP A 64 -12.75 16.53 9.96
CA ASP A 64 -11.73 15.83 10.77
C ASP A 64 -11.85 14.31 10.59
N VAL A 65 -13.08 13.78 10.56
CA VAL A 65 -13.35 12.36 10.29
C VAL A 65 -12.95 11.97 8.86
N ASN A 66 -13.24 12.83 7.89
CA ASN A 66 -12.83 12.63 6.50
C ASN A 66 -11.31 12.61 6.36
N THR A 67 -10.61 13.54 7.02
CA THR A 67 -9.14 13.57 7.04
C THR A 67 -8.58 12.29 7.66
N VAL A 68 -9.15 11.85 8.78
CA VAL A 68 -8.69 10.64 9.48
C VAL A 68 -8.85 9.40 8.62
N THR A 69 -10.02 9.29 8.01
CA THR A 69 -10.35 8.18 7.10
C THR A 69 -9.44 8.18 5.89
N GLU A 70 -9.16 9.34 5.30
CA GLU A 70 -8.31 9.45 4.12
C GLU A 70 -6.85 9.06 4.41
N ILE A 71 -6.30 9.48 5.55
CA ILE A 71 -4.96 9.06 5.99
C ILE A 71 -4.90 7.54 6.16
N ALA A 72 -5.87 6.94 6.86
CA ALA A 72 -5.94 5.50 7.05
C ALA A 72 -6.07 4.77 5.70
N ARG A 73 -6.90 5.29 4.80
CA ARG A 73 -7.11 4.73 3.46
C ARG A 73 -5.81 4.71 2.65
N ILE A 74 -5.03 5.79 2.67
CA ILE A 74 -3.73 5.86 1.97
C ILE A 74 -2.76 4.82 2.53
N LEU A 75 -2.58 4.76 3.86
CA LEU A 75 -1.66 3.81 4.49
C LEU A 75 -2.02 2.34 4.20
N LEU A 76 -3.32 2.02 4.23
CA LEU A 76 -3.80 0.67 3.92
C LEU A 76 -3.73 0.35 2.42
N GLN A 77 -3.87 1.36 1.55
CA GLN A 77 -3.68 1.19 0.11
C GLN A 77 -2.22 0.88 -0.22
N ASP A 78 -1.26 1.54 0.46
CA ASP A 78 0.17 1.23 0.33
C ASP A 78 0.47 -0.22 0.73
N VAL A 79 -0.07 -0.66 1.87
CA VAL A 79 0.02 -2.05 2.34
C VAL A 79 -0.51 -3.01 1.28
N ARG A 80 -1.73 -2.76 0.79
CA ARG A 80 -2.40 -3.61 -0.20
C ARG A 80 -1.58 -3.75 -1.48
N ASP A 81 -1.09 -2.63 -2.02
CA ASP A 81 -0.39 -2.63 -3.30
C ASP A 81 0.92 -3.40 -3.22
N VAL A 82 1.73 -3.16 -2.19
CA VAL A 82 2.99 -3.90 -2.01
C VAL A 82 2.74 -5.37 -1.67
N PHE A 83 1.74 -5.66 -0.82
CA PHE A 83 1.39 -7.05 -0.49
C PHE A 83 0.94 -7.84 -1.72
N SER A 84 0.19 -7.22 -2.64
CA SER A 84 -0.23 -7.89 -3.88
C SER A 84 0.94 -8.35 -4.76
N VAL A 85 2.05 -7.62 -4.74
CA VAL A 85 3.30 -8.00 -5.44
C VAL A 85 3.96 -9.19 -4.76
N ILE A 86 3.97 -9.22 -3.42
CA ILE A 86 4.47 -10.36 -2.65
C ILE A 86 3.63 -11.59 -2.93
N GLU A 87 2.30 -11.47 -2.92
CA GLU A 87 1.37 -12.57 -3.22
C GLU A 87 1.60 -13.12 -4.63
N GLN A 88 1.64 -12.25 -5.64
CA GLN A 88 1.89 -12.67 -7.02
C GLN A 88 3.18 -13.50 -7.14
N ARG A 89 4.26 -13.05 -6.51
CA ARG A 89 5.55 -13.75 -6.55
C ARG A 89 5.64 -14.97 -5.63
N GLY A 90 4.89 -14.97 -4.53
CA GLY A 90 4.83 -16.08 -3.57
C GLY A 90 3.93 -17.22 -4.02
N PHE A 91 2.92 -16.94 -4.85
CA PHE A 91 2.02 -17.92 -5.45
C PHE A 91 2.43 -18.36 -6.86
N GLU A 92 3.49 -17.78 -7.44
CA GLU A 92 4.15 -18.34 -8.62
C GLU A 92 4.74 -19.71 -8.25
N VAL A 93 3.98 -20.77 -8.52
CA VAL A 93 4.40 -22.17 -8.32
C VAL A 93 5.71 -22.40 -9.08
N PRO A 94 6.76 -22.98 -8.45
CA PRO A 94 7.95 -23.36 -9.19
C PRO A 94 7.55 -24.34 -10.31
N LYS A 95 7.91 -24.03 -11.55
CA LYS A 95 7.83 -24.97 -12.67
C LYS A 95 8.87 -26.07 -12.55
#